data_AF-A0A7Z9ZYS4-F1
#
_entry.id   AF-A0A7Z9ZYS4-F1
#
_cell.length_a   1.000
_cell.length_b   1.000
_cell.length_c   1.000
_cell.angle_alpha   90.00
_cell.angle_beta   90.00
_cell.angle_gamma   90.00
#
_symmetry.space_group_name_H-M   'P 1'
#
loop_
_entity.id
_entity.type
_entity.pdbx_description
1 polymer ?
#
loop_
_entity_poly.entity_id
_entity_poly.type
_entity_poly.pdbx_seq_one_letter_code
_entity_poly.pdbx_strand_id
1 'polypeptide(L)'
;MGEGGLLRGRSAQISNKGCDCQLLKRFNNYPRLAVDGKGRVWLCFRHRKRWRGQVGTDWQSYLVSYNGDRWEGPILVLFSDNLLDNRLALVPLKTGQLLIVYSGDGRRRYAPCRQREVNNALFAATIDMPASLPPCSPKGLLSRGR
;
A
#
# COMPACT_ATOMS: atom_id res chain seq x y z
N MET A 1 -16.07 -35.44 19.99
CA MET A 1 -15.59 -34.21 20.63
C MET A 1 -14.15 -33.98 20.18
N GLY A 2 -13.88 -32.84 19.56
CA GLY A 2 -12.56 -32.49 19.03
C GLY A 2 -12.71 -31.38 17.99
N GLU A 3 -12.79 -30.15 18.48
CA GLU A 3 -13.15 -28.95 17.74
C GLU A 3 -12.13 -28.54 16.67
N GLY A 4 -12.65 -28.00 15.56
CA GLY A 4 -11.87 -27.43 14.47
C GLY A 4 -11.25 -26.08 14.85
N GLY A 5 -9.93 -26.00 14.75
CA GLY A 5 -9.17 -24.76 14.90
C GLY A 5 -9.15 -23.93 13.62
N LEU A 6 -10.14 -23.04 13.47
CA LEU A 6 -10.23 -22.02 12.43
C LEU A 6 -9.08 -21.00 12.58
N LEU A 7 -8.09 -21.02 11.68
CA LEU A 7 -7.05 -20.00 11.61
C LEU A 7 -7.66 -18.69 11.10
N ARG A 8 -8.00 -17.80 12.04
CA ARG A 8 -8.47 -16.44 11.77
C ARG A 8 -7.39 -15.65 11.03
N GLY A 9 -7.77 -15.07 9.89
CA GLY A 9 -6.93 -14.17 9.09
C GLY A 9 -6.46 -12.98 9.94
N ARG A 10 -5.15 -12.76 9.99
CA ARG A 10 -4.54 -11.60 10.64
C ARG A 10 -4.81 -10.37 9.78
N SER A 11 -5.70 -9.50 10.26
CA SER A 11 -5.87 -8.15 9.73
C SER A 11 -4.57 -7.38 9.91
N ALA A 12 -3.99 -6.88 8.82
CA ALA A 12 -2.80 -6.05 8.87
C ALA A 12 -3.21 -4.65 9.35
N GLN A 13 -2.80 -4.27 10.56
CA GLN A 13 -3.00 -2.90 11.05
C GLN A 13 -2.10 -1.93 10.28
N ILE A 14 -2.72 -0.89 9.71
CA ILE A 14 -2.04 0.20 9.02
C ILE A 14 -1.49 1.17 10.07
N SER A 15 -0.16 1.27 10.16
CA SER A 15 0.53 2.24 11.04
C SER A 15 0.54 3.63 10.41
N ASN A 16 -0.10 4.60 11.08
CA ASN A 16 -0.19 6.01 10.65
C ASN A 16 1.02 6.88 11.06
N LYS A 17 2.22 6.32 11.22
CA LYS A 17 3.41 7.14 11.48
C LYS A 17 3.95 7.76 10.18
N GLY A 18 3.57 9.03 9.94
CA GLY A 18 4.28 9.97 9.07
C GLY A 18 4.38 9.58 7.59
N CYS A 19 3.26 9.59 6.86
CA CYS A 19 3.30 9.52 5.40
C CYS A 19 3.59 10.92 4.84
N ASP A 20 4.86 11.17 4.50
CA ASP A 20 5.26 12.34 3.74
C ASP A 20 4.66 12.28 2.32
N CYS A 21 3.45 12.85 2.19
CA CYS A 21 2.70 12.91 0.94
C CYS A 21 3.37 13.83 -0.11
N GLN A 22 4.45 14.55 0.24
CA GLN A 22 5.18 15.40 -0.70
C GLN A 22 6.25 14.65 -1.52
N LEU A 23 6.65 13.44 -1.12
CA LEU A 23 7.76 12.71 -1.75
C LEU A 23 7.41 11.92 -3.03
N LEU A 24 6.13 11.72 -3.35
CA LEU A 24 5.70 10.87 -4.49
C LEU A 24 5.29 11.65 -5.75
N LYS A 25 5.74 12.89 -5.93
CA LYS A 25 5.28 13.75 -7.05
C LYS A 25 5.87 13.43 -8.43
N ARG A 26 6.93 12.62 -8.51
CA ARG A 26 7.63 12.29 -9.77
C ARG A 26 7.86 10.79 -9.90
N PHE A 27 8.04 10.32 -11.13
CA PHE A 27 8.32 8.91 -11.45
C PHE A 27 7.25 7.92 -10.97
N ASN A 28 5.98 8.30 -11.16
CA ASN A 28 4.84 7.40 -10.99
C ASN A 28 4.51 6.72 -12.32
N ASN A 29 4.06 5.47 -12.27
CA ASN A 29 3.67 4.73 -13.47
C ASN A 29 2.51 3.75 -13.16
N TYR A 30 1.88 3.24 -14.22
CA TYR A 30 0.84 2.22 -14.23
C TYR A 30 -0.32 2.52 -13.26
N PRO A 31 -1.00 3.66 -13.41
CA PRO A 31 -2.16 3.97 -12.59
C PRO A 31 -3.29 2.97 -12.84
N ARG A 32 -4.00 2.57 -11.79
CA ARG A 32 -5.27 1.83 -11.89
C ARG A 32 -6.28 2.46 -10.96
N LEU A 33 -7.53 2.54 -11.41
CA LEU A 33 -8.64 3.07 -10.65
C LEU A 33 -9.63 1.96 -10.32
N ALA A 34 -10.26 2.07 -9.15
CA ALA A 34 -11.43 1.30 -8.76
C ALA A 34 -12.32 2.14 -7.86
N VAL A 35 -13.58 1.75 -7.75
CA VAL A 35 -14.53 2.32 -6.78
C VAL A 35 -14.92 1.20 -5.83
N ASP A 36 -14.78 1.41 -4.52
CA ASP A 36 -15.20 0.41 -3.53
C ASP A 36 -16.71 0.40 -3.31
N GLY A 37 -17.21 -0.56 -2.52
CA GLY A 37 -18.65 -0.68 -2.24
C GLY A 37 -19.24 0.50 -1.44
N LYS A 38 -18.41 1.42 -0.93
CA LYS A 38 -18.84 2.63 -0.22
C LYS A 38 -18.81 3.88 -1.13
N GLY A 39 -18.50 3.71 -2.42
CA GLY A 39 -18.42 4.81 -3.39
C GLY A 39 -17.10 5.59 -3.36
N ARG A 40 -16.10 5.13 -2.60
CA ARG A 40 -14.79 5.78 -2.55
C ARG A 40 -13.97 5.42 -3.77
N VAL A 41 -13.35 6.42 -4.39
CA VAL A 41 -12.43 6.20 -5.51
C VAL A 41 -11.06 5.80 -4.97
N TRP A 42 -10.47 4.76 -5.52
CA TRP A 42 -9.13 4.28 -5.21
C TRP A 42 -8.25 4.40 -6.43
N LEU A 43 -7.06 4.98 -6.25
CA LEU A 43 -6.00 5.02 -7.24
C LEU A 43 -4.82 4.22 -6.72
N CYS A 44 -4.45 3.16 -7.43
CA CYS A 44 -3.15 2.54 -7.25
C CYS A 44 -2.17 3.07 -8.28
N PHE A 45 -0.91 3.21 -7.91
CA PHE A 45 0.19 3.51 -8.82
C PHE A 45 1.46 2.90 -8.28
N ARG A 46 2.47 2.71 -9.13
CA ARG A 46 3.82 2.45 -8.66
C ARG A 46 4.65 3.72 -8.65
N HIS A 47 5.61 3.77 -7.74
CA HIS A 47 6.56 4.85 -7.63
C HIS A 47 7.98 4.32 -7.63
N ARG A 48 8.85 4.98 -8.41
CA ARG A 48 10.26 4.66 -8.46
C ARG A 48 10.97 5.13 -7.21
N LYS A 49 11.58 4.23 -6.46
CA LYS A 49 12.45 4.62 -5.35
C LYS A 49 13.75 5.22 -5.87
N ARG A 50 14.28 6.19 -5.11
CA ARG A 50 15.52 6.91 -5.47
C ARG A 50 16.72 5.96 -5.57
N TRP A 51 16.73 4.91 -4.76
CA TRP A 51 17.82 3.93 -4.73
C TRP A 51 17.66 2.92 -5.87
N ARG A 52 18.76 2.64 -6.58
CA ARG A 52 18.88 1.54 -7.55
C ARG A 52 19.73 0.45 -6.93
N GLY A 53 19.24 -0.79 -6.96
CA GLY A 53 20.03 -1.96 -6.58
C GLY A 53 20.91 -2.43 -7.73
N GLN A 54 21.75 -3.43 -7.46
CA GLN A 54 22.61 -4.05 -8.48
C GLN A 54 21.82 -4.59 -9.68
N VAL A 55 20.58 -5.02 -9.45
CA VAL A 55 19.69 -5.61 -10.47
C VAL A 55 18.78 -4.53 -11.12
N GLY A 56 18.95 -3.26 -10.77
CA GLY A 56 18.27 -2.14 -11.42
C GLY A 56 17.37 -1.33 -10.49
N THR A 57 16.35 -0.72 -11.09
CA THR A 57 15.49 0.26 -10.41
C THR A 57 14.49 -0.43 -9.49
N ASP A 58 14.34 0.08 -8.27
CA ASP A 58 13.34 -0.40 -7.32
C ASP A 58 12.02 0.37 -7.46
N TRP A 59 10.92 -0.37 -7.54
CA TRP A 59 9.57 0.16 -7.64
C TRP A 59 8.70 -0.42 -6.53
N GLN A 60 7.86 0.43 -5.94
CA GLN A 60 6.86 0.01 -4.95
C GLN A 60 5.50 0.54 -5.33
N SER A 61 4.46 -0.23 -5.02
CA SER A 61 3.07 0.15 -5.25
C SER A 61 2.49 0.91 -4.06
N TYR A 62 1.65 1.89 -4.38
CA TYR A 62 0.97 2.76 -3.44
C TYR A 62 -0.51 2.82 -3.78
N LEU A 63 -1.31 3.06 -2.75
CA LEU A 63 -2.72 3.35 -2.86
C LEU A 63 -3.02 4.73 -2.28
N VAL A 64 -3.86 5.48 -2.97
CA VAL A 64 -4.50 6.68 -2.45
C VAL A 64 -5.99 6.56 -2.70
N SER A 65 -6.79 7.22 -1.89
CA SER A 65 -8.24 7.17 -2.05
C SER A 65 -8.87 8.54 -1.94
N TYR A 66 -9.90 8.80 -2.72
CA TYR A 66 -10.68 10.03 -2.67
C TYR A 66 -12.05 9.74 -2.04
N ASN A 67 -12.32 10.42 -0.92
CA ASN A 67 -13.53 10.22 -0.12
C ASN A 67 -14.70 11.15 -0.50
N GLY A 68 -14.57 11.92 -1.59
CA GLY A 68 -15.55 12.93 -2.00
C GLY A 68 -15.20 14.37 -1.57
N ASP A 69 -14.28 14.52 -0.63
CA ASP A 69 -13.79 15.82 -0.14
C ASP A 69 -12.29 15.98 -0.46
N ARG A 70 -11.49 14.99 -0.04
CA ARG A 70 -10.02 15.03 -0.17
C ARG A 70 -9.43 13.68 -0.53
N TRP A 71 -8.19 13.71 -1.01
CA TRP A 71 -7.36 12.53 -1.18
C TRP A 71 -6.72 12.13 0.15
N GLU A 72 -6.81 10.85 0.49
CA GLU A 72 -6.20 10.19 1.64
C GLU A 72 -5.08 9.24 1.18
N GLY A 73 -4.01 9.15 1.96
CA GLY A 73 -2.81 8.37 1.64
C GLY A 73 -1.55 9.24 1.49
N PRO A 74 -0.46 8.72 0.89
CA PRO A 74 -0.32 7.42 0.24
C PRO A 74 -0.10 6.25 1.20
N ILE A 75 -0.76 5.12 0.94
CA ILE A 75 -0.60 3.85 1.66
C ILE A 75 0.37 2.96 0.87
N LEU A 76 1.48 2.55 1.50
CA LEU A 76 2.40 1.59 0.89
C LEU A 76 1.75 0.20 0.82
N VAL A 77 1.77 -0.41 -0.37
CA VAL A 77 1.47 -1.83 -0.52
C VAL A 77 2.72 -2.60 -0.12
N LEU A 78 2.70 -3.22 1.05
CA LEU A 78 3.79 -4.07 1.51
C LEU A 78 4.09 -5.15 0.48
N PHE A 79 5.34 -5.59 0.38
CA PHE A 79 5.71 -6.73 -0.47
C PHE A 79 5.48 -6.52 -1.98
N SER A 80 5.30 -5.28 -2.43
CA SER A 80 5.10 -4.91 -3.84
C SER A 80 6.38 -4.48 -4.57
N ASP A 81 7.54 -4.79 -4.00
CA ASP A 81 8.85 -4.52 -4.59
C ASP A 81 9.05 -5.32 -5.88
N ASN A 82 9.31 -4.63 -7.01
CA ASN A 82 9.50 -5.29 -8.32
C ASN A 82 10.37 -4.47 -9.29
N LEU A 83 11.08 -5.14 -10.22
CA LEU A 83 11.75 -4.49 -11.38
C LEU A 83 10.83 -4.34 -12.60
N LEU A 84 10.05 -5.38 -12.89
CA LEU A 84 9.30 -5.56 -14.13
C LEU A 84 7.93 -4.86 -14.08
N ASP A 85 7.28 -4.74 -15.24
CA ASP A 85 5.86 -4.35 -15.26
C ASP A 85 5.02 -5.37 -14.47
N ASN A 86 4.09 -4.84 -13.69
CA ASN A 86 3.34 -5.47 -12.60
C ASN A 86 2.16 -4.54 -12.25
N ARG A 87 1.01 -4.85 -12.83
CA ARG A 87 -0.17 -4.00 -12.69
C ARG A 87 -1.04 -4.59 -11.59
N LEU A 88 -0.97 -4.00 -10.41
CA LEU A 88 -1.81 -4.36 -9.29
C LEU A 88 -3.29 -4.35 -9.75
N ALA A 89 -4.01 -5.42 -9.43
CA ALA A 89 -5.43 -5.54 -9.71
C ALA A 89 -6.23 -5.09 -8.49
N LEU A 90 -7.27 -4.32 -8.74
CA LEU A 90 -8.20 -3.79 -7.74
C LEU A 90 -9.57 -4.41 -7.99
N VAL A 91 -10.14 -5.05 -6.97
CA VAL A 91 -11.45 -5.69 -7.07
C VAL A 91 -12.31 -5.25 -5.88
N PRO A 92 -13.39 -4.49 -6.12
CA PRO A 92 -14.32 -4.16 -5.05
C PRO A 92 -15.06 -5.42 -4.61
N LEU A 93 -15.13 -5.63 -3.30
CA LEU A 93 -15.89 -6.72 -2.71
C LEU A 93 -17.26 -6.22 -2.26
N LYS A 94 -18.26 -7.12 -2.31
CA LYS A 94 -19.62 -6.83 -1.81
C LYS A 94 -19.65 -6.45 -0.33
N THR A 95 -18.62 -6.82 0.43
CA THR A 95 -18.43 -6.44 1.84
C THR A 95 -18.05 -4.98 2.05
N GLY A 96 -17.82 -4.22 0.97
CA GLY A 96 -17.36 -2.82 1.03
C GLY A 96 -15.85 -2.67 1.18
N GLN A 97 -15.11 -3.77 1.23
CA GLN A 97 -13.64 -3.78 1.21
C GLN A 97 -13.11 -3.77 -0.23
N LEU A 98 -11.85 -3.40 -0.39
CA LEU A 98 -11.12 -3.53 -1.65
C LEU A 98 -10.14 -4.71 -1.56
N LEU A 99 -10.33 -5.72 -2.42
CA LEU A 99 -9.32 -6.76 -2.62
C LEU A 99 -8.25 -6.23 -3.57
N ILE A 100 -6.99 -6.35 -3.16
CA ILE A 100 -5.84 -6.06 -3.99
C ILE A 100 -5.06 -7.34 -4.27
N VAL A 101 -4.71 -7.55 -5.53
CA VAL A 101 -3.86 -8.67 -5.97
C VAL A 101 -2.65 -8.08 -6.69
N TYR A 102 -1.46 -8.47 -6.25
CA TYR A 102 -0.20 -7.89 -6.72
C TYR A 102 0.93 -8.91 -6.61
N SER A 103 2.04 -8.65 -7.29
CA SER A 103 3.26 -9.44 -7.11
C SER A 103 4.39 -8.62 -6.49
N GLY A 104 5.39 -9.34 -6.00
CA GLY A 104 6.68 -8.77 -5.61
C GLY A 104 7.77 -9.81 -5.75
N ASP A 105 9.00 -9.36 -5.96
CA ASP A 105 10.16 -10.23 -6.20
C ASP A 105 11.11 -10.36 -5.00
N GLY A 106 10.72 -9.76 -3.87
CA GLY A 106 11.36 -9.94 -2.57
C GLY A 106 12.75 -9.32 -2.47
N ARG A 107 13.20 -8.52 -3.45
CA ARG A 107 14.52 -7.85 -3.45
C ARG A 107 14.82 -7.00 -2.22
N ARG A 108 13.80 -6.61 -1.43
CA ARG A 108 13.98 -5.86 -0.17
C ARG A 108 13.83 -6.71 1.09
N ARG A 109 13.44 -7.98 0.97
CA ARG A 109 13.10 -8.84 2.13
C ARG A 109 14.30 -9.64 2.63
N TYR A 110 15.27 -9.92 1.77
CA TYR A 110 16.45 -10.68 2.13
C TYR A 110 17.67 -9.76 2.09
N ALA A 111 18.46 -9.82 3.17
CA ALA A 111 19.63 -8.98 3.43
C ALA A 111 20.64 -8.91 2.25
N PRO A 112 21.44 -7.84 2.15
CA PRO A 112 22.22 -7.47 0.96
C PRO A 112 23.25 -8.49 0.44
N CYS A 113 23.50 -9.60 1.12
CA CYS A 113 24.58 -10.53 0.76
C CYS A 113 24.13 -11.87 0.14
N ARG A 114 22.82 -12.20 0.02
CA ARG A 114 22.41 -13.58 -0.36
C ARG A 114 21.17 -13.75 -1.23
N GLN A 115 20.79 -12.77 -2.04
CA GLN A 115 19.72 -13.01 -3.04
C GLN A 115 20.29 -13.18 -4.45
N ARG A 116 20.62 -14.43 -4.80
CA ARG A 116 20.78 -14.87 -6.20
C ARG A 116 19.45 -15.24 -6.85
N GLU A 117 18.38 -15.40 -6.07
CA GLU A 117 17.08 -15.85 -6.55
C GLU A 117 16.07 -14.70 -6.48
N VAL A 118 15.74 -14.15 -7.65
CA VAL A 118 14.56 -13.31 -7.87
C VAL A 118 13.36 -14.25 -7.84
N ASN A 119 12.65 -14.30 -6.72
CA ASN A 119 11.46 -15.14 -6.59
C ASN A 119 10.20 -14.27 -6.67
N ASN A 120 9.50 -14.35 -7.80
CA ASN A 120 8.23 -13.66 -7.97
C ASN A 120 7.15 -14.39 -7.20
N ALA A 121 6.58 -13.73 -6.19
CA ALA A 121 5.46 -14.21 -5.43
C ALA A 121 4.20 -13.38 -5.71
N LEU A 122 3.05 -14.05 -5.70
CA LEU A 122 1.73 -13.42 -5.80
C LEU A 122 1.18 -13.20 -4.38
N PHE A 123 0.63 -12.03 -4.15
CA PHE A 123 0.05 -11.59 -2.88
C PHE A 123 -1.38 -11.14 -3.10
N ALA A 124 -2.19 -11.35 -2.06
CA ALA A 124 -3.53 -10.79 -1.96
C ALA A 124 -3.70 -10.15 -0.58
N ALA A 125 -4.34 -8.99 -0.53
CA ALA A 125 -4.70 -8.34 0.72
C ALA A 125 -6.06 -7.66 0.57
N THR A 126 -6.81 -7.57 1.66
CA THR A 126 -8.00 -6.73 1.71
C THR A 126 -7.68 -5.42 2.42
N ILE A 127 -8.25 -4.35 1.91
CA ILE A 127 -8.18 -3.03 2.53
C ILE A 127 -9.57 -2.66 2.96
N ASP A 128 -9.70 -2.46 4.27
CA ASP A 128 -10.86 -1.82 4.88
C ASP A 128 -10.40 -0.46 5.41
N MET A 129 -10.86 0.61 4.78
CA MET A 129 -10.68 1.95 5.33
C MET A 129 -12.03 2.45 5.85
N PRO A 130 -12.07 2.96 7.10
CA PRO A 130 -13.29 3.57 7.64
C PRO A 130 -13.69 4.76 6.76
N ALA A 131 -15.00 5.04 6.64
CA ALA A 131 -15.58 6.01 5.69
C ALA A 131 -14.91 7.41 5.71
N SER A 132 -14.35 7.79 6.86
CA SER A 132 -13.48 8.96 7.02
C SER A 132 -12.38 8.62 8.03
N LEU A 133 -11.11 8.82 7.68
CA LEU A 133 -10.12 9.02 8.72
C LEU A 133 -10.37 10.42 9.31
N PRO A 134 -10.40 10.59 10.65
CA PRO A 134 -10.44 11.93 11.23
C PRO A 134 -9.26 12.74 10.68
N PRO A 135 -9.43 14.06 10.46
CA PRO A 135 -8.36 14.90 9.96
C PRO A 135 -7.11 14.68 10.83
N CYS A 136 -5.95 14.58 10.18
CA CYS A 136 -4.69 14.45 10.88
C CYS A 136 -4.46 15.73 11.68
N SER A 137 -4.90 15.76 12.94
CA SER A 137 -4.62 16.88 13.82
C SER A 137 -3.10 17.00 13.95
N PRO A 138 -2.49 18.14 13.60
CA PRO A 138 -1.09 18.38 13.94
C PRO A 138 -0.98 18.37 15.47
N LYS A 139 -0.55 17.25 16.04
CA LYS A 139 -0.26 17.19 17.47
C LYS A 139 0.98 18.03 17.74
N GLY A 140 0.77 19.15 18.44
CA GLY A 140 1.78 19.79 19.28
C GLY A 140 2.68 20.82 18.59
N LEU A 141 2.13 21.95 18.15
CA LEU A 141 2.87 23.19 18.34
C LEU A 141 2.62 23.60 19.80
N LEU A 142 3.56 23.26 20.69
CA LEU A 142 3.59 23.83 22.03
C LEU A 142 3.62 25.36 21.88
N SER A 143 2.50 26.02 22.19
CA SER A 143 2.48 27.45 22.41
C SER A 143 3.39 27.73 23.60
N ARG A 144 4.61 28.20 23.35
CA ARG A 144 5.41 28.82 24.40
C ARG A 144 4.64 30.08 24.83
N GLY A 145 4.18 30.07 26.08
CA GLY A 145 3.60 31.24 26.73
C GLY A 145 4.56 32.42 26.69
N ARG A 146 3.96 33.61 26.66
CA ARG A 146 4.65 34.90 26.74
C ARG A 146 5.37 35.06 28.07
#